data_AF-A0A6P0KCV0-F1
#
_entry.id   AF-A0A6P0KCV0-F1
#
_cell.length_a   1.000
_cell.length_b   1.000
_cell.length_c   1.000
_cell.angle_alpha   90.00
_cell.angle_beta   90.00
_cell.angle_gamma   90.00
#
_symmetry.space_group_name_H-M   'P 1'
#
loop_
_entity.id
_entity.type
_entity.pdbx_description
1 polymer ?
#
loop_
_entity_poly.entity_id
_entity_poly.type
_entity_poly.pdbx_seq_one_letter_code
_entity_poly.pdbx_strand_id
1 'polypeptide(L)'
;MLQIGNYIVNENAIAYVELNAKFSKFSGEVIKGVRIYFLVSNHKGYMDGSSAPIPESLFFDGEQAKKVREYFLKRLTTASIK
;
A
#
# COMPACT_ATOMS: atom_id res chain seq x y z
N MET A 1 3.85 -10.09 6.44
CA MET A 1 2.87 -9.10 6.93
C MET A 1 3.63 -7.80 7.04
N LEU A 2 3.26 -6.83 6.21
CA LEU A 2 3.93 -5.55 6.06
C LEU A 2 3.21 -4.50 6.90
N GLN A 3 3.90 -3.88 7.86
CA GLN A 3 3.33 -2.80 8.65
C GLN A 3 3.66 -1.43 8.03
N ILE A 4 2.63 -0.61 7.79
CA ILE A 4 2.74 0.73 7.20
C ILE A 4 1.93 1.71 8.05
N GLY A 5 2.61 2.47 8.91
CA GLY A 5 1.93 3.29 9.92
C GLY A 5 1.06 2.39 10.81
N ASN A 6 -0.25 2.64 10.81
CA ASN A 6 -1.22 1.85 11.56
C ASN A 6 -1.82 0.68 10.75
N TYR A 7 -1.44 0.51 9.49
CA TYR A 7 -1.95 -0.57 8.64
C TYR A 7 -1.06 -1.81 8.75
N ILE A 8 -1.68 -2.99 8.84
CA ILE A 8 -1.01 -4.27 8.69
C ILE A 8 -1.50 -4.90 7.38
N VAL A 9 -0.62 -4.96 6.39
CA VAL A 9 -0.92 -5.43 5.05
C VAL A 9 -0.46 -6.88 4.87
N ASN A 10 -1.39 -7.75 4.45
CA ASN A 10 -1.04 -9.09 3.98
C ASN A 10 -0.48 -9.02 2.56
N GLU A 11 0.81 -9.24 2.42
CA GLU A 11 1.51 -9.21 1.13
C GLU A 11 0.94 -10.20 0.11
N ASN A 12 0.46 -11.36 0.56
CA ASN A 12 -0.12 -12.38 -0.34
C ASN A 12 -1.45 -11.97 -0.96
N ALA A 13 -2.07 -10.91 -0.43
CA ALA A 13 -3.31 -10.36 -0.96
C ALA A 13 -3.09 -9.09 -1.79
N ILE A 14 -1.83 -8.67 -1.99
CA ILE A 14 -1.46 -7.57 -2.89
C ILE A 14 -1.52 -8.08 -4.33
N ALA A 15 -2.30 -7.40 -5.17
CA ALA A 15 -2.33 -7.64 -6.61
C ALA A 15 -1.17 -6.92 -7.30
N TYR A 16 -1.02 -5.63 -6.99
CA TYR A 16 -0.04 -4.76 -7.64
C TYR A 16 0.28 -3.55 -6.74
N VAL A 17 1.48 -2.99 -6.89
CA VAL A 17 1.92 -1.79 -6.17
C VAL A 17 2.40 -0.74 -7.17
N GLU A 18 1.73 0.41 -7.18
CA GLU A 18 2.13 1.57 -7.97
C GLU A 18 3.03 2.48 -7.12
N LEU A 19 4.35 2.38 -7.32
CA LEU A 19 5.34 3.11 -6.51
C LEU A 19 5.33 4.64 -6.73
N ASN A 20 4.76 5.12 -7.83
CA ASN A 20 4.72 6.54 -8.19
C ASN A 20 3.28 7.03 -8.43
N ALA A 21 2.34 6.48 -7.67
CA ALA A 21 0.92 6.82 -7.77
C ALA A 21 0.67 8.32 -7.57
N LYS A 22 -0.33 8.83 -8.29
CA LYS A 22 -0.82 10.20 -8.12
C LYS A 22 -2.24 10.17 -7.57
N PHE A 23 -2.54 11.09 -6.65
CA PHE A 23 -3.88 11.30 -6.13
C PHE A 23 -4.23 12.79 -6.28
N SER A 24 -5.28 13.07 -7.03
CA SER A 24 -5.80 14.43 -7.17
C SER A 24 -6.82 14.68 -6.08
N LYS A 25 -6.54 15.64 -5.19
CA LYS A 25 -7.53 16.13 -4.22
C LYS A 25 -8.62 16.92 -4.95
N PHE A 26 -9.78 17.05 -4.32
CA PHE A 26 -10.85 17.93 -4.80
C PHE A 26 -10.43 19.40 -4.96
N SER A 27 -9.39 19.83 -4.23
CA SER A 27 -8.78 21.16 -4.36
C SER A 27 -7.92 21.35 -5.62
N GLY A 28 -7.73 20.31 -6.44
CA GLY A 28 -6.85 20.33 -7.61
C GLY A 28 -5.37 20.07 -7.30
N GLU A 29 -5.00 19.95 -6.03
CA GLU A 29 -3.64 19.56 -5.62
C GLU A 29 -3.37 18.10 -5.99
N VAL A 30 -2.26 17.85 -6.68
CA VAL A 30 -1.80 16.49 -7.02
C VAL A 30 -0.77 16.02 -6.00
N ILE A 31 -1.11 15.01 -5.22
CA ILE A 31 -0.20 14.35 -4.29
C ILE A 31 0.46 13.17 -4.99
N LYS A 32 1.78 13.04 -4.81
CA LYS A 32 2.55 11.86 -5.23
C LYS A 32 2.74 10.91 -4.04
N GLY A 33 2.47 9.63 -4.27
CA GLY A 33 2.48 8.62 -3.22
C GLY A 33 2.76 7.23 -3.77
N VAL A 34 2.42 6.23 -2.96
CA VAL A 34 2.38 4.83 -3.35
C VAL A 34 0.96 4.35 -3.22
N ARG A 35 0.48 3.58 -4.18
CA ARG A 35 -0.81 2.91 -4.10
C ARG A 35 -0.63 1.40 -4.10
N ILE A 36 -1.25 0.73 -3.13
CA ILE A 36 -1.28 -0.73 -3.06
C ILE A 36 -2.68 -1.17 -3.47
N TYR A 37 -2.76 -2.02 -4.49
CA TYR A 37 -4.00 -2.64 -4.96
C TYR A 37 -4.08 -4.08 -4.49
N PHE A 38 -5.28 -4.54 -4.18
CA PHE A 38 -5.51 -5.86 -3.59
C PHE A 38 -6.24 -6.81 -4.54
N LEU A 39 -5.95 -8.12 -4.43
CA LEU A 39 -6.52 -9.16 -5.31
C LEU A 39 -8.02 -9.37 -5.11
N VAL A 40 -8.49 -9.16 -3.87
CA VAL A 40 -9.87 -9.32 -3.39
C VAL A 40 -9.99 -8.55 -2.08
N SER A 41 -11.20 -8.27 -1.59
CA SER A 41 -11.46 -7.71 -0.24
C SER A 41 -10.98 -8.61 0.93
N ASN A 42 -10.16 -9.63 0.65
CA ASN A 42 -9.80 -10.72 1.55
C ASN A 42 -8.61 -10.38 2.45
N HIS A 43 -8.76 -9.26 3.15
CA HIS A 43 -7.86 -8.89 4.23
C HIS A 43 -8.63 -9.01 5.53
N LYS A 44 -8.05 -9.70 6.52
CA LYS A 44 -8.50 -9.56 7.91
C LYS A 44 -8.28 -8.10 8.30
N GLY A 45 -9.36 -7.33 8.39
CA GLY A 45 -9.32 -5.99 8.96
C GLY A 45 -8.78 -6.04 10.37
N TYR A 46 -7.86 -5.14 10.69
CA TYR A 46 -7.51 -4.88 12.07
C TYR A 46 -7.57 -3.38 12.30
N MET A 47 -8.58 -2.99 13.06
CA MET A 47 -8.44 -1.96 14.09
C MET A 47 -9.14 -2.35 15.41
N ASP A 48 -10.15 -3.23 15.43
CA ASP A 48 -10.91 -3.48 16.68
C ASP A 48 -11.82 -4.74 16.67
N GLY A 49 -11.71 -5.62 15.67
CA GLY A 49 -12.69 -6.70 15.47
C GLY A 49 -13.97 -6.27 14.74
N SER A 50 -14.03 -5.04 14.22
CA SER A 50 -15.10 -4.61 13.32
C SER A 50 -14.83 -5.09 11.88
N SER A 51 -15.85 -5.71 11.30
CA SER A 51 -15.90 -6.16 9.91
C SER A 51 -16.17 -4.99 8.95
N ALA A 52 -15.37 -3.92 9.02
CA ALA A 52 -15.49 -2.83 8.05
C ALA A 52 -14.98 -3.28 6.67
N PRO A 53 -15.69 -2.95 5.58
CA PRO A 53 -15.20 -3.22 4.22
C PRO A 53 -13.92 -2.42 3.97
N ILE A 54 -12.83 -3.14 3.71
CA ILE A 54 -11.52 -2.53 3.42
C ILE A 54 -11.52 -2.08 1.95
N PRO A 55 -10.98 -0.89 1.64
CA PRO A 55 -10.97 -0.36 0.29
C PRO A 55 -10.13 -1.23 -0.67
N GLU A 56 -10.51 -1.24 -1.96
CA GLU A 56 -9.82 -1.96 -3.04
C GLU A 56 -8.35 -1.55 -3.22
N SER A 57 -7.99 -0.37 -2.73
CA SER A 57 -6.62 0.10 -2.67
C SER A 57 -6.37 0.98 -1.45
N LEU A 58 -5.11 1.01 -1.01
CA LEU A 58 -4.62 1.98 -0.03
C LEU A 58 -3.62 2.92 -0.69
N PHE A 59 -3.81 4.22 -0.49
CA PHE A 59 -2.88 5.26 -0.94
C PHE A 59 -2.10 5.79 0.27
N PHE A 60 -0.78 5.80 0.13
CA PHE A 60 0.15 6.34 1.12
C PHE A 60 0.89 7.51 0.51
N ASP A 61 1.02 8.61 1.25
CA ASP A 61 1.83 9.77 0.88
C ASP A 61 2.95 10.02 1.90
N GLY A 62 3.72 11.09 1.66
CA GLY A 62 4.77 11.55 2.57
C GLY A 62 5.75 10.46 3.00
N GLU A 63 5.97 10.36 4.31
CA GLU A 63 6.95 9.44 4.90
C GLU A 63 6.52 7.97 4.81
N GLN A 64 5.22 7.69 4.84
CA GLN A 64 4.71 6.33 4.68
C GLN A 64 4.99 5.83 3.26
N ALA A 65 4.75 6.68 2.25
CA ALA A 65 5.06 6.36 0.87
C ALA A 65 6.54 6.01 0.65
N LYS A 66 7.47 6.76 1.27
CA LYS A 66 8.91 6.46 1.17
C LYS A 66 9.25 5.07 1.71
N LYS A 67 8.78 4.75 2.92
CA LYS A 67 9.00 3.43 3.54
C LYS A 67 8.47 2.29 2.68
N VAL A 68 7.29 2.46 2.09
CA VAL A 68 6.71 1.48 1.17
C VAL A 68 7.58 1.32 -0.09
N ARG A 69 8.05 2.43 -0.68
CA ARG A 69 8.96 2.37 -1.84
C ARG A 69 10.23 1.61 -1.53
N GLU A 70 10.91 1.97 -0.45
CA GLU A 70 12.17 1.32 -0.04
C GLU A 70 11.98 -0.17 0.17
N TYR A 71 10.88 -0.57 0.83
CA TYR A 71 10.56 -1.98 1.06
C TYR A 71 10.43 -2.76 -0.25
N PHE A 72 9.62 -2.28 -1.20
CA PHE A 72 9.40 -2.99 -2.46
C PHE A 72 10.58 -2.91 -3.42
N LEU A 73 11.30 -1.78 -3.48
CA LEU A 73 12.51 -1.64 -4.29
C LEU A 73 13.61 -2.60 -3.83
N LYS A 74 13.86 -2.69 -2.52
CA LYS A 74 14.86 -3.63 -1.96
C LYS A 74 14.52 -5.08 -2.29
N ARG A 75 13.22 -5.41 -2.37
CA ARG A 75 12.78 -6.76 -2.74
C ARG A 75 12.99 -7.07 -4.22
N LEU A 76 12.73 -6.11 -5.11
CA LEU A 76 13.00 -6.28 -6.55
C LEU A 76 14.49 -6.47 -6.83
N THR A 77 15.35 -5.74 -6.12
CA THR A 77 16.81 -5.91 -6.24
C THR A 77 17.27 -7.26 -5.70
N THR A 78 16.69 -7.74 -4.59
CA THR A 78 17.04 -9.06 -4.03
C THR A 78 16.53 -10.22 -4.90
N ALA A 79 15.39 -10.05 -5.56
CA ALA A 79 14.83 -11.05 -6.49
C ALA A 79 15.61 -11.14 -7.81
N SER A 80 16.30 -10.07 -8.22
CA SER A 80 17.09 -10.04 -9.47
C SER A 80 18.50 -10.64 -9.34
N ILE A 81 18.90 -11.13 -8.16
CA ILE A 81 20.23 -11.70 -7.89
C ILE A 81 20.16 -13.23 -7.73
N LYS A 82 19.18 -13.90 -8.36
CA LYS A 82 19.10 -15.36 -8.40
C LYS A 82 19.07 -15.90 -9.81
#